data_AF-A0A950SEN2-F1
#
_entry.id   AF-A0A950SEN2-F1
#
_cell.length_a   1.000
_cell.length_b   1.000
_cell.length_c   1.000
_cell.angle_alpha   90.00
_cell.angle_beta   90.00
_cell.angle_gamma   90.00
#
_symmetry.space_group_name_H-M   'P 1'
#
loop_
_entity.id
_entity.type
_entity.pdbx_description
1 polymer ?
#
loop_
_entity_poly.entity_id
_entity_poly.type
_entity_poly.pdbx_seq_one_letter_code
_entity_poly.pdbx_strand_id
1 'polypeptide(L)'
;MKKTLVAVALIALVVWVISWFRVPEAVTASAARPWPGGGSLDSVANRFPQSQANSASIKLMTLANALPKNEAADEFVRREIARGELTIGGSPALPDVSAIRELLLREQVVWERREGIGGGNDSNADRTTQLTVARALIASALVKARANDPTAWEELHAVWNLALSLDRHPQMMVQTAALSMARMINAVAWKMPLPAPAWLTDLQQRDSLRPLLEAFQHQTASYAQDGLRIFPTKMLADSVDRDRGIAEALANETRCDVNAGSNELGVDVSTVWRRAFRYRAEREATSNALRAREGKPIEPTSRCSDGAWTFDGTTLRFTHEIATAAPDRPMPLVLRVKP
;
A
#
# COMPACT_ATOMS: atom_id res chain seq x y z
N MET A 1 -60.69 22.13 -2.07
CA MET A 1 -60.57 20.97 -1.16
C MET A 1 -59.92 19.74 -1.81
N LYS A 2 -60.41 19.19 -2.94
CA LYS A 2 -59.81 17.98 -3.55
C LYS A 2 -58.30 18.08 -3.85
N LYS A 3 -57.83 19.18 -4.46
CA LYS A 3 -56.39 19.39 -4.76
C LYS A 3 -55.52 19.44 -3.50
N THR A 4 -56.02 20.03 -2.43
CA THR A 4 -55.34 20.13 -1.13
C THR A 4 -55.21 18.76 -0.47
N LEU A 5 -56.26 17.94 -0.50
CA LEU A 5 -56.24 16.56 0.02
C LEU A 5 -55.27 15.67 -0.74
N VAL A 6 -55.22 15.79 -2.08
CA VAL A 6 -54.25 15.05 -2.91
C VAL A 6 -52.82 15.46 -2.58
N ALA A 7 -52.54 16.75 -2.40
CA ALA A 7 -51.22 17.23 -2.02
C ALA A 7 -50.79 16.70 -0.63
N VAL A 8 -51.68 16.72 0.35
CA VAL A 8 -51.40 16.17 1.70
C VAL A 8 -51.16 14.66 1.64
N ALA A 9 -51.95 13.91 0.87
CA ALA A 9 -51.74 12.47 0.71
C ALA A 9 -50.40 12.14 0.04
N LEU A 10 -49.99 12.90 -0.98
CA LEU A 10 -48.68 12.73 -1.62
C LEU A 10 -47.53 13.04 -0.65
N ILE A 11 -47.63 14.10 0.16
CA ILE A 11 -46.62 14.44 1.17
C ILE A 11 -46.55 13.33 2.22
N ALA A 12 -47.69 12.84 2.71
CA ALA A 12 -47.72 11.76 3.70
C ALA A 12 -47.10 10.46 3.14
N LEU A 13 -47.37 10.13 1.88
CA LEU A 13 -46.74 8.98 1.21
C LEU A 13 -45.23 9.15 1.11
N VAL A 14 -44.75 10.33 0.72
CA VAL A 14 -43.31 10.63 0.64
C VAL A 14 -42.65 10.52 2.01
N VAL A 15 -43.25 11.06 3.07
CA VAL A 15 -42.74 10.96 4.44
C VAL A 15 -42.72 9.50 4.91
N TRP A 16 -43.79 8.74 4.63
CA TRP A 16 -43.86 7.32 4.98
C TRP A 16 -42.78 6.50 4.29
N VAL A 17 -42.58 6.69 2.98
CA VAL A 17 -41.50 6.05 2.22
C VAL A 17 -40.14 6.43 2.81
N ILE A 18 -39.87 7.71 3.06
CA ILE A 18 -38.60 8.16 3.65
C ILE A 18 -38.36 7.55 5.03
N SER A 19 -39.39 7.48 5.88
CA SER A 19 -39.29 6.90 7.22
C SER A 19 -39.08 5.38 7.19
N TRP A 20 -39.62 4.68 6.19
CA TRP A 20 -39.43 3.24 6.01
C TRP A 20 -37.98 2.90 5.64
N PHE A 21 -37.34 3.77 4.84
CA PHE A 21 -35.96 3.57 4.44
C PHE A 21 -34.94 4.04 5.48
N ARG A 22 -35.30 4.98 6.37
CA ARG A 22 -34.42 5.49 7.42
C ARG A 22 -34.39 4.55 8.63
N VAL A 23 -33.29 3.82 8.77
CA VAL A 23 -33.05 2.83 9.85
C VAL A 23 -31.70 3.13 10.53
N PRO A 24 -31.58 4.23 11.30
CA PRO A 24 -30.32 4.62 11.93
C PRO A 24 -29.75 3.56 12.87
N GLU A 25 -30.62 2.82 13.58
CA GLU A 25 -30.21 1.73 14.48
C GLU A 25 -29.49 0.58 13.75
N ALA A 26 -29.89 0.29 12.50
CA ALA A 26 -29.21 -0.74 11.73
C ALA A 26 -27.78 -0.31 11.38
N VAL A 27 -27.61 0.95 10.98
CA VAL A 27 -26.30 1.48 10.61
C VAL A 27 -25.38 1.58 11.85
N THR A 28 -25.88 2.03 12.99
CA THR A 28 -25.10 2.06 14.24
C THR A 28 -24.74 0.66 14.73
N ALA A 29 -25.67 -0.30 14.63
CA ALA A 29 -25.40 -1.70 14.97
C ALA A 29 -24.31 -2.31 14.06
N SER A 30 -24.36 -2.07 12.75
CA SER A 30 -23.33 -2.53 11.82
C SER A 30 -21.98 -1.83 12.08
N ALA A 31 -21.99 -0.52 12.38
CA ALA A 31 -20.79 0.25 12.69
C ALA A 31 -20.11 -0.16 14.02
N ALA A 32 -20.90 -0.61 15.00
CA ALA A 32 -20.42 -1.04 16.31
C ALA A 32 -19.73 -2.43 16.28
N ARG A 33 -19.92 -3.21 15.21
CA ARG A 33 -19.28 -4.53 15.09
C ARG A 33 -17.75 -4.39 14.98
N PRO A 34 -16.99 -5.31 15.61
CA PRO A 34 -15.54 -5.27 15.53
C PRO A 34 -15.04 -5.57 14.11
N TRP A 35 -13.96 -4.92 13.72
CA TRP A 35 -13.25 -5.14 12.46
C TRP A 35 -11.91 -5.85 12.70
N PRO A 36 -11.43 -6.64 11.72
CA PRO A 36 -10.13 -7.32 11.82
C PRO A 36 -8.93 -6.36 11.86
N GLY A 37 -9.11 -5.09 11.47
CA GLY A 37 -8.11 -4.03 11.57
C GLY A 37 -8.07 -3.29 12.92
N GLY A 38 -8.97 -3.59 13.86
CA GLY A 38 -8.96 -3.04 15.21
C GLY A 38 -10.23 -2.27 15.57
N GLY A 39 -11.05 -2.87 16.44
CA GLY A 39 -12.21 -2.21 17.05
C GLY A 39 -13.37 -1.93 16.09
N SER A 40 -14.34 -1.14 16.55
CA SER A 40 -15.50 -0.68 15.78
C SER A 40 -15.18 0.53 14.90
N LEU A 41 -16.09 0.94 14.01
CA LEU A 41 -15.91 2.17 13.22
C LEU A 41 -15.78 3.42 14.10
N ASP A 42 -16.48 3.50 15.23
CA ASP A 42 -16.43 4.64 16.15
C ASP A 42 -15.03 4.82 16.78
N SER A 43 -14.26 3.73 16.87
CA SER A 43 -12.90 3.75 17.41
C SER A 43 -11.86 4.31 16.43
N VAL A 44 -12.20 4.43 15.14
CA VAL A 44 -11.28 4.86 14.08
C VAL A 44 -10.74 6.27 14.34
N ALA A 45 -11.60 7.22 14.69
CA ALA A 45 -11.19 8.62 14.89
C ALA A 45 -10.11 8.74 16.00
N ASN A 46 -10.23 7.93 17.06
CA ASN A 46 -9.28 7.95 18.17
C ASN A 46 -7.91 7.35 17.82
N ARG A 47 -7.85 6.46 16.82
CA ARG A 47 -6.58 5.84 16.38
C ARG A 47 -5.75 6.76 15.49
N PHE A 48 -6.40 7.72 14.83
CA PHE A 48 -5.76 8.61 13.87
C PHE A 48 -5.92 10.08 14.31
N PRO A 49 -5.30 10.50 15.43
CA PRO A 49 -5.39 11.87 15.88
C PRO A 49 -4.79 12.83 14.83
N GLN A 50 -5.22 14.08 14.86
CA GLN A 50 -4.61 15.14 14.07
C GLN A 50 -3.12 15.26 14.39
N SER A 51 -2.33 15.62 13.38
CA SER A 51 -0.88 15.82 13.51
C SER A 51 -0.45 17.06 12.74
N GLN A 52 0.54 17.77 13.26
CA GLN A 52 1.18 18.87 12.53
C GLN A 52 2.38 18.34 11.74
N ALA A 53 2.58 18.86 10.54
CA ALA A 53 3.79 18.61 9.77
C ALA A 53 5.02 19.07 10.57
N ASN A 54 6.06 18.24 10.59
CA ASN A 54 7.35 18.65 11.17
C ASN A 54 8.26 19.32 10.13
N SER A 55 9.34 19.95 10.58
CA SER A 55 10.28 20.63 9.69
C SER A 55 10.93 19.70 8.66
N ALA A 56 11.12 18.42 8.99
CA ALA A 56 11.63 17.42 8.06
C ALA A 56 10.69 17.18 6.87
N SER A 57 9.38 17.07 7.09
CA SER A 57 8.39 16.93 6.02
C SER A 57 8.40 18.13 5.05
N ILE A 58 8.48 19.35 5.58
CA ILE A 58 8.54 20.58 4.79
C ILE A 58 9.82 20.60 3.95
N LYS A 59 10.98 20.31 4.56
CA LYS A 59 12.26 20.21 3.85
C LYS A 59 12.23 19.15 2.75
N LEU A 60 11.66 17.98 3.05
CA LEU A 60 11.53 16.89 2.08
C LEU A 60 10.71 17.33 0.88
N MET A 61 9.56 17.99 1.09
CA MET A 61 8.72 18.48 -0.01
C MET A 61 9.43 19.53 -0.84
N THR A 62 10.19 20.45 -0.23
CA THR A 62 11.02 21.41 -0.96
C THR A 62 12.06 20.71 -1.85
N LEU A 63 12.80 19.74 -1.30
CA LEU A 63 13.79 18.97 -2.07
C LEU A 63 13.14 18.15 -3.18
N ALA A 64 12.00 17.53 -2.89
CA ALA A 64 11.27 16.69 -3.84
C ALA A 64 10.70 17.51 -5.00
N ASN A 65 10.17 18.71 -4.74
CA ASN A 65 9.67 19.61 -5.77
C ASN A 65 10.79 20.19 -6.66
N ALA A 66 12.03 20.20 -6.17
CA ALA A 66 13.20 20.59 -6.95
C ALA A 66 13.73 19.46 -7.86
N LEU A 67 13.27 18.21 -7.69
CA LEU A 67 13.67 17.12 -8.58
C LEU A 67 13.09 17.33 -9.99
N PRO A 68 13.91 17.24 -11.04
CA PRO A 68 13.41 17.28 -12.40
C PRO A 68 12.51 16.06 -12.66
N LYS A 69 11.42 16.25 -13.41
CA LYS A 69 10.67 15.12 -13.96
C LYS A 69 11.62 14.29 -14.82
N ASN A 70 11.74 13.00 -14.53
CA ASN A 70 12.68 12.11 -15.20
C ASN A 70 12.00 10.80 -15.60
N GLU A 71 11.27 10.84 -16.71
CA GLU A 71 10.59 9.65 -17.28
C GLU A 71 11.58 8.52 -17.59
N ALA A 72 12.83 8.86 -17.94
CA ALA A 72 13.87 7.87 -18.18
C ALA A 72 14.26 7.12 -16.90
N ALA A 73 14.32 7.80 -15.75
CA ALA A 73 14.54 7.17 -14.45
C ALA A 73 13.36 6.27 -14.05
N ASP A 74 12.12 6.72 -14.28
CA ASP A 74 10.92 5.93 -14.01
C ASP A 74 10.90 4.65 -14.86
N GLU A 75 11.20 4.77 -16.15
CA GLU A 75 11.31 3.64 -17.07
C GLU A 75 12.45 2.69 -16.69
N PHE A 76 13.60 3.25 -16.28
CA PHE A 76 14.73 2.49 -15.78
C PHE A 76 14.34 1.63 -14.58
N VAL A 77 13.73 2.22 -13.54
CA VAL A 77 13.27 1.51 -12.34
C VAL A 77 12.24 0.44 -12.72
N ARG A 78 11.24 0.80 -13.53
CA ARG A 78 10.19 -0.13 -13.96
C ARG A 78 10.76 -1.34 -14.71
N ARG A 79 11.75 -1.11 -15.58
CA ARG A 79 12.43 -2.17 -16.32
C ARG A 79 13.24 -3.07 -15.40
N GLU A 80 14.03 -2.51 -14.49
CA GLU A 80 14.89 -3.30 -13.60
C GLU A 80 14.08 -4.11 -12.56
N ILE A 81 12.92 -3.61 -12.11
CA ILE A 81 11.97 -4.35 -11.27
C ILE A 81 11.38 -5.56 -12.02
N ALA A 82 10.97 -5.37 -13.27
CA ALA A 82 10.40 -6.43 -14.08
C ALA A 82 11.42 -7.48 -14.54
N ARG A 83 12.71 -7.18 -14.42
CA ARG A 83 13.81 -8.04 -14.90
C ARG A 83 14.25 -9.03 -13.81
N GLY A 84 13.95 -10.31 -14.03
CA GLY A 84 14.34 -11.42 -13.16
C GLY A 84 15.81 -11.85 -13.28
N GLU A 85 16.73 -10.92 -13.54
CA GLU A 85 18.16 -11.20 -13.73
C GLU A 85 18.99 -10.36 -12.76
N LEU A 86 20.06 -10.96 -12.23
CA LEU A 86 20.90 -10.30 -11.23
C LEU A 86 21.61 -9.05 -11.78
N THR A 87 22.00 -9.08 -13.06
CA THR A 87 22.70 -7.97 -13.71
C THR A 87 21.79 -6.76 -13.87
N ILE A 88 22.32 -5.58 -13.56
CA ILE A 88 21.62 -4.29 -13.72
C ILE A 88 21.95 -3.70 -15.09
N GLY A 89 20.92 -3.24 -15.81
CA GLY A 89 21.07 -2.66 -17.15
C GLY A 89 21.74 -1.28 -17.23
N GLY A 90 21.79 -0.73 -18.45
CA GLY A 90 22.19 0.66 -18.73
C GLY A 90 21.37 1.67 -17.94
N SER A 91 22.03 2.63 -17.27
CA SER A 91 21.36 3.70 -16.51
C SER A 91 21.25 5.00 -17.32
N PRO A 92 20.15 5.74 -17.17
CA PRO A 92 20.06 7.10 -17.67
C PRO A 92 20.86 8.08 -16.78
N ALA A 93 20.94 9.34 -17.17
CA ALA A 93 21.37 10.40 -16.27
C ALA A 93 20.33 10.58 -15.14
N LEU A 94 20.80 10.62 -13.90
CA LEU A 94 19.97 10.73 -12.70
C LEU A 94 20.22 12.06 -11.98
N PRO A 95 19.18 12.65 -11.35
CA PRO A 95 19.38 13.79 -10.46
C PRO A 95 20.14 13.35 -9.20
N ASP A 96 20.84 14.30 -8.57
CA ASP A 96 21.41 14.06 -7.24
C ASP A 96 20.29 14.02 -6.19
N VAL A 97 20.27 12.91 -5.43
CA VAL A 97 19.29 12.65 -4.37
C VAL A 97 19.94 12.62 -2.99
N SER A 98 21.22 13.00 -2.87
CA SER A 98 21.99 12.87 -1.62
C SER A 98 21.38 13.65 -0.46
N ALA A 99 20.92 14.89 -0.69
CA ALA A 99 20.26 15.68 0.34
C ALA A 99 18.94 15.05 0.83
N ILE A 100 18.20 14.39 -0.07
CA ILE A 100 16.97 13.67 0.28
C ILE A 100 17.30 12.41 1.10
N ARG A 101 18.28 11.63 0.64
CA ARG A 101 18.78 10.44 1.37
C ARG A 101 19.18 10.81 2.79
N GLU A 102 20.03 11.82 2.96
CA GLU A 102 20.54 12.24 4.25
C GLU A 102 19.43 12.69 5.20
N LEU A 103 18.45 13.45 4.69
CA LEU A 103 17.29 13.88 5.47
C LEU A 103 16.49 12.67 5.98
N LEU A 104 16.16 11.72 5.09
CA LEU A 104 15.35 10.55 5.41
C LEU A 104 16.06 9.54 6.32
N LEU A 105 17.39 9.49 6.31
CA LEU A 105 18.17 8.65 7.23
C LEU A 105 18.33 9.29 8.61
N ARG A 106 18.33 10.63 8.70
CA ARG A 106 18.59 11.36 9.95
C ARG A 106 17.33 11.69 10.73
N GLU A 107 16.25 12.08 10.04
CA GLU A 107 15.07 12.67 10.67
C GLU A 107 13.80 11.89 10.31
N GLN A 108 13.00 11.55 11.31
CA GLN A 108 11.68 10.99 11.06
C GLN A 108 10.78 12.07 10.44
N VAL A 109 10.17 11.76 9.30
CA VAL A 109 9.19 12.62 8.65
C VAL A 109 7.82 12.44 9.30
N VAL A 110 7.18 13.54 9.70
CA VAL A 110 5.82 13.56 10.23
C VAL A 110 4.97 14.46 9.36
N TRP A 111 3.92 13.90 8.76
CA TRP A 111 3.03 14.59 7.84
C TRP A 111 1.88 15.30 8.58
N GLU A 112 1.43 16.41 8.01
CA GLU A 112 0.24 17.11 8.50
C GLU A 112 -1.01 16.25 8.30
N ARG A 113 -1.89 16.25 9.30
CA ARG A 113 -3.21 15.66 9.25
C ARG A 113 -4.20 16.64 9.83
N ARG A 114 -4.86 17.39 8.95
CA ARG A 114 -5.79 18.46 9.31
C ARG A 114 -7.16 17.94 9.72
N GLU A 115 -7.64 16.87 9.09
CA GLU A 115 -9.02 16.41 9.22
C GLU A 115 -9.07 15.04 9.91
N GLY A 116 -10.20 14.79 10.58
CA GLY A 116 -10.52 13.49 11.14
C GLY A 116 -10.95 12.52 10.04
N ILE A 117 -12.09 11.87 10.25
CA ILE A 117 -12.68 11.00 9.24
C ILE A 117 -13.23 11.88 8.09
N GLY A 118 -12.82 11.61 6.85
CA GLY A 118 -13.06 12.46 5.68
C GLY A 118 -11.78 13.18 5.26
N GLY A 119 -11.18 12.78 4.13
CA GLY A 119 -9.85 13.23 3.72
C GLY A 119 -9.84 14.54 2.92
N GLY A 120 -8.78 15.33 3.11
CA GLY A 120 -8.51 16.52 2.30
C GLY A 120 -7.98 16.22 0.88
N ASN A 121 -8.24 17.15 -0.05
CA ASN A 121 -7.86 17.08 -1.47
C ASN A 121 -6.34 17.02 -1.72
N ASP A 122 -5.51 17.42 -0.76
CA ASP A 122 -4.06 17.56 -0.94
C ASP A 122 -3.30 16.22 -1.01
N SER A 123 -3.95 15.11 -0.59
CA SER A 123 -3.32 13.78 -0.48
C SER A 123 -2.76 13.22 -1.78
N ASN A 124 -3.33 13.56 -2.94
CA ASN A 124 -2.88 13.03 -4.23
C ASN A 124 -1.56 13.67 -4.72
N ALA A 125 -1.38 14.97 -4.48
CA ALA A 125 -0.16 15.68 -4.86
C ALA A 125 1.03 15.18 -4.03
N ASP A 126 0.85 15.11 -2.71
CA ASP A 126 1.85 14.59 -1.77
C ASP A 126 2.23 13.15 -2.12
N ARG A 127 1.24 12.29 -2.37
CA ARG A 127 1.48 10.91 -2.79
C ARG A 127 2.35 10.83 -4.04
N THR A 128 2.05 11.66 -5.04
CA THR A 128 2.79 11.70 -6.30
C THR A 128 4.23 12.09 -6.06
N THR A 129 4.46 13.15 -5.29
CA THR A 129 5.79 13.64 -4.91
C THR A 129 6.58 12.58 -4.13
N GLN A 130 5.95 11.92 -3.15
CA GLN A 130 6.58 10.85 -2.37
C GLN A 130 7.00 9.66 -3.24
N LEU A 131 6.16 9.24 -4.20
CA LEU A 131 6.51 8.16 -5.13
C LEU A 131 7.61 8.57 -6.11
N THR A 132 7.66 9.84 -6.53
CA THR A 132 8.76 10.38 -7.35
C THR A 132 10.08 10.32 -6.59
N VAL A 133 10.10 10.76 -5.33
CA VAL A 133 11.29 10.64 -4.46
C VAL A 133 11.74 9.19 -4.33
N ALA A 134 10.80 8.29 -4.04
CA ALA A 134 11.10 6.86 -3.91
C ALA A 134 11.74 6.32 -5.19
N ARG A 135 11.18 6.60 -6.37
CA ARG A 135 11.75 6.14 -7.65
C ARG A 135 13.14 6.71 -7.93
N ALA A 136 13.37 7.99 -7.62
CA ALA A 136 14.69 8.60 -7.79
C ALA A 136 15.76 7.94 -6.91
N LEU A 137 15.42 7.64 -5.64
CA LEU A 137 16.30 6.92 -4.72
C LEU A 137 16.53 5.46 -5.18
N ILE A 138 15.50 4.74 -5.64
CA ILE A 138 15.64 3.39 -6.19
C ILE A 138 16.56 3.39 -7.43
N ALA A 139 16.41 4.38 -8.32
CA ALA A 139 17.27 4.53 -9.49
C ALA A 139 18.73 4.75 -9.09
N SER A 140 18.98 5.64 -8.11
CA SER A 140 20.32 5.86 -7.54
C SER A 140 20.89 4.58 -6.94
N ALA A 141 20.10 3.83 -6.17
CA ALA A 141 20.49 2.55 -5.57
C ALA A 141 20.95 1.54 -6.63
N LEU A 142 20.21 1.40 -7.73
CA LEU A 142 20.56 0.50 -8.84
C LEU A 142 21.86 0.90 -9.53
N VAL A 143 22.09 2.20 -9.76
CA VAL A 143 23.35 2.69 -10.36
C VAL A 143 24.54 2.38 -9.46
N LYS A 144 24.41 2.66 -8.16
CA LYS A 144 25.44 2.36 -7.16
C LYS A 144 25.70 0.86 -7.04
N ALA A 145 24.65 0.04 -6.99
CA ALA A 145 24.76 -1.41 -6.94
C ALA A 145 25.48 -1.98 -8.18
N ARG A 146 25.24 -1.41 -9.36
CA ARG A 146 25.96 -1.79 -10.59
C ARG A 146 27.46 -1.48 -10.50
N ALA A 147 27.83 -0.42 -9.81
CA ALA A 147 29.22 -0.08 -9.49
C ALA A 147 29.78 -0.86 -8.28
N ASN A 148 29.02 -1.81 -7.74
CA ASN A 148 29.33 -2.54 -6.50
C ASN A 148 29.56 -1.63 -5.28
N ASP A 149 28.90 -0.47 -5.24
CA ASP A 149 28.98 0.49 -4.14
C ASP A 149 28.01 0.09 -3.01
N PRO A 150 28.50 -0.21 -1.79
CA PRO A 150 27.65 -0.62 -0.66
C PRO A 150 26.67 0.47 -0.21
N THR A 151 26.92 1.75 -0.52
CA THR A 151 25.98 2.85 -0.21
C THR A 151 24.66 2.73 -0.99
N ALA A 152 24.56 1.82 -1.96
CA ALA A 152 23.28 1.46 -2.59
C ALA A 152 22.22 1.06 -1.55
N TRP A 153 22.61 0.41 -0.45
CA TRP A 153 21.71 0.04 0.62
C TRP A 153 21.16 1.25 1.40
N GLU A 154 21.91 2.33 1.50
CA GLU A 154 21.47 3.54 2.19
C GLU A 154 20.35 4.25 1.41
N GLU A 155 20.40 4.21 0.07
CA GLU A 155 19.32 4.71 -0.77
C GLU A 155 18.02 3.92 -0.53
N LEU A 156 18.11 2.58 -0.47
CA LEU A 156 16.96 1.73 -0.16
C LEU A 156 16.42 1.97 1.25
N HIS A 157 17.30 2.20 2.23
CA HIS A 157 16.92 2.50 3.60
C HIS A 157 16.22 3.87 3.71
N ALA A 158 16.67 4.86 2.96
CA ALA A 158 15.98 6.15 2.86
C ALA A 158 14.55 5.98 2.30
N VAL A 159 14.36 5.17 1.24
CA VAL A 159 13.01 4.85 0.76
C VAL A 159 12.19 4.12 1.83
N TRP A 160 12.82 3.25 2.62
CA TRP A 160 12.15 2.52 3.68
C TRP A 160 11.65 3.45 4.79
N ASN A 161 12.47 4.41 5.22
CA ASN A 161 12.07 5.44 6.19
C ASN A 161 10.96 6.34 5.65
N LEU A 162 10.98 6.67 4.35
CA LEU A 162 9.87 7.37 3.71
C LEU A 162 8.58 6.54 3.75
N ALA A 163 8.63 5.25 3.43
CA ALA A 163 7.46 4.38 3.51
C ALA A 163 6.93 4.29 4.95
N LEU A 164 7.80 4.12 5.94
CA LEU A 164 7.44 4.09 7.37
C LEU A 164 6.77 5.37 7.86
N SER A 165 7.15 6.53 7.30
CA SER A 165 6.51 7.81 7.64
C SER A 165 5.02 7.85 7.29
N LEU A 166 4.57 6.98 6.39
CA LEU A 166 3.19 6.89 5.91
C LEU A 166 2.34 5.89 6.72
N ASP A 167 2.96 5.06 7.56
CA ASP A 167 2.29 3.96 8.28
C ASP A 167 1.09 4.40 9.10
N ARG A 168 1.18 5.57 9.71
CA ARG A 168 0.12 6.09 10.57
C ARG A 168 -0.97 6.80 9.79
N HIS A 169 -0.90 6.84 8.47
CA HIS A 169 -1.85 7.58 7.65
C HIS A 169 -3.13 6.76 7.41
N PRO A 170 -4.32 7.26 7.78
CA PRO A 170 -5.55 6.47 7.68
C PRO A 170 -6.05 6.26 6.25
N GLN A 171 -5.57 7.06 5.29
CA GLN A 171 -6.09 7.02 3.93
C GLN A 171 -5.51 5.85 3.13
N MET A 172 -6.39 5.06 2.51
CA MET A 172 -6.04 3.92 1.65
C MET A 172 -5.03 4.30 0.57
N MET A 173 -5.21 5.46 -0.07
CA MET A 173 -4.32 5.92 -1.14
C MET A 173 -2.88 6.16 -0.65
N VAL A 174 -2.69 6.62 0.58
CA VAL A 174 -1.36 6.82 1.17
C VAL A 174 -0.73 5.48 1.58
N GLN A 175 -1.51 4.57 2.16
CA GLN A 175 -1.04 3.21 2.46
C GLN A 175 -0.65 2.43 1.21
N THR A 176 -1.35 2.62 0.09
CA THR A 176 -0.96 2.01 -1.19
C THR A 176 0.37 2.54 -1.71
N ALA A 177 0.73 3.79 -1.40
CA ALA A 177 2.04 4.34 -1.75
C ALA A 177 3.15 3.74 -0.87
N ALA A 178 2.91 3.61 0.44
CA ALA A 178 3.82 2.94 1.36
C ALA A 178 4.10 1.49 0.92
N LEU A 179 3.04 0.73 0.58
CA LEU A 179 3.17 -0.61 0.01
C LEU A 179 3.96 -0.60 -1.30
N SER A 180 3.69 0.35 -2.20
CA SER A 180 4.40 0.46 -3.48
C SER A 180 5.90 0.71 -3.28
N MET A 181 6.29 1.56 -2.32
CA MET A 181 7.68 1.80 -1.95
C MET A 181 8.35 0.53 -1.41
N ALA A 182 7.69 -0.16 -0.47
CA ALA A 182 8.19 -1.41 0.10
C ALA A 182 8.39 -2.49 -0.97
N ARG A 183 7.47 -2.58 -1.95
CA ARG A 183 7.59 -3.48 -3.11
C ARG A 183 8.76 -3.11 -4.01
N MET A 184 8.95 -1.83 -4.32
CA MET A 184 10.11 -1.37 -5.12
C MET A 184 11.43 -1.71 -4.43
N ILE A 185 11.56 -1.43 -3.13
CA ILE A 185 12.76 -1.80 -2.34
C ILE A 185 13.01 -3.30 -2.44
N ASN A 186 12.00 -4.11 -2.14
CA ASN A 186 12.12 -5.55 -2.16
C ASN A 186 12.53 -6.09 -3.55
N ALA A 187 11.95 -5.55 -4.61
CA ALA A 187 12.20 -5.97 -5.98
C ALA A 187 13.65 -5.77 -6.44
N VAL A 188 14.34 -4.76 -5.89
CA VAL A 188 15.74 -4.46 -6.25
C VAL A 188 16.74 -4.94 -5.19
N ALA A 189 16.31 -5.19 -3.95
CA ALA A 189 17.19 -5.56 -2.84
C ALA A 189 18.05 -6.79 -3.13
N TRP A 190 17.50 -7.80 -3.81
CA TRP A 190 18.26 -9.02 -4.17
C TRP A 190 19.37 -8.78 -5.20
N LYS A 191 19.42 -7.60 -5.83
CA LYS A 191 20.48 -7.17 -6.77
C LYS A 191 21.57 -6.33 -6.11
N MET A 192 21.41 -5.94 -4.85
CA MET A 192 22.36 -5.08 -4.15
C MET A 192 23.65 -5.84 -3.79
N PRO A 193 24.78 -5.15 -3.54
CA PRO A 193 26.00 -5.78 -3.05
C PRO A 193 25.77 -6.53 -1.73
N LEU A 194 26.51 -7.61 -1.50
CA LEU A 194 26.51 -8.32 -0.22
C LEU A 194 27.51 -7.68 0.75
N PRO A 195 27.29 -7.77 2.08
CA PRO A 195 26.16 -8.41 2.76
C PRO A 195 24.89 -7.53 2.78
N ALA A 196 23.73 -8.16 2.95
CA ALA A 196 22.49 -7.43 3.20
C ALA A 196 22.50 -6.79 4.61
N PRO A 197 22.04 -5.54 4.77
CA PRO A 197 22.04 -4.85 6.05
C PRO A 197 20.93 -5.36 6.98
N ALA A 198 21.13 -5.21 8.29
CA ALA A 198 20.20 -5.72 9.31
C ALA A 198 18.77 -5.16 9.18
N TRP A 199 18.63 -3.86 8.85
CA TRP A 199 17.33 -3.18 8.71
C TRP A 199 16.44 -3.82 7.64
N LEU A 200 17.02 -4.53 6.65
CA LEU A 200 16.23 -5.22 5.63
C LEU A 200 15.31 -6.27 6.27
N THR A 201 15.71 -6.86 7.39
CA THR A 201 14.90 -7.80 8.18
C THR A 201 13.58 -7.16 8.62
N ASP A 202 13.59 -5.88 9.00
CA ASP A 202 12.39 -5.16 9.42
C ASP A 202 11.37 -5.04 8.28
N LEU A 203 11.86 -4.74 7.06
CA LEU A 203 11.02 -4.73 5.85
C LEU A 203 10.49 -6.14 5.51
N GLN A 204 11.31 -7.18 5.66
CA GLN A 204 10.92 -8.57 5.39
C GLN A 204 9.86 -9.08 6.39
N GLN A 205 9.91 -8.64 7.65
CA GLN A 205 9.00 -9.09 8.70
C GLN A 205 7.72 -8.27 8.82
N ARG A 206 7.66 -7.10 8.20
CA ARG A 206 6.53 -6.18 8.29
C ARG A 206 5.18 -6.83 7.95
N ASP A 207 4.15 -6.52 8.72
CA ASP A 207 2.77 -6.78 8.31
C ASP A 207 2.26 -5.65 7.39
N SER A 208 2.27 -5.91 6.08
CA SER A 208 1.74 -4.96 5.09
C SER A 208 0.23 -5.02 4.93
N LEU A 209 -0.42 -6.07 5.43
CA LEU A 209 -1.87 -6.25 5.28
C LEU A 209 -2.62 -5.41 6.31
N ARG A 210 -2.15 -5.41 7.55
CA ARG A 210 -2.81 -4.69 8.64
C ARG A 210 -3.01 -3.19 8.38
N PRO A 211 -2.01 -2.39 7.94
CA PRO A 211 -2.24 -0.97 7.64
C PRO A 211 -3.27 -0.74 6.53
N LEU A 212 -3.37 -1.66 5.56
CA LEU A 212 -4.38 -1.58 4.50
C LEU A 212 -5.79 -1.90 5.03
N LEU A 213 -5.92 -2.90 5.91
CA LEU A 213 -7.20 -3.21 6.57
C LEU A 213 -7.65 -2.06 7.47
N GLU A 214 -6.73 -1.44 8.20
CA GLU A 214 -6.99 -0.24 9.02
C GLU A 214 -7.45 0.93 8.16
N ALA A 215 -6.80 1.17 7.02
CA ALA A 215 -7.21 2.21 6.08
C ALA A 215 -8.55 1.90 5.38
N PHE A 216 -8.85 0.62 5.12
CA PHE A 216 -10.14 0.21 4.58
C PHE A 216 -11.28 0.44 5.59
N GLN A 217 -11.02 0.13 6.86
CA GLN A 217 -11.92 0.45 7.96
C GLN A 217 -12.13 1.97 8.10
N HIS A 218 -11.07 2.78 7.97
CA HIS A 218 -11.20 4.23 8.02
C HIS A 218 -12.04 4.79 6.87
N GLN A 219 -11.81 4.31 5.64
CA GLN A 219 -12.65 4.68 4.50
C GLN A 219 -14.13 4.33 4.76
N THR A 220 -14.38 3.16 5.35
CA THR A 220 -15.72 2.71 5.71
C THR A 220 -16.37 3.59 6.76
N ALA A 221 -15.62 3.95 7.81
CA ALA A 221 -16.10 4.89 8.82
C ALA A 221 -16.48 6.25 8.22
N SER A 222 -15.74 6.72 7.21
CA SER A 222 -16.01 8.00 6.53
C SER A 222 -17.35 8.03 5.84
N TYR A 223 -17.59 7.10 4.92
CA TYR A 223 -18.88 7.11 4.24
C TYR A 223 -20.03 6.71 5.17
N ALA A 224 -19.77 5.90 6.21
CA ALA A 224 -20.78 5.56 7.20
C ALA A 224 -21.21 6.79 8.02
N GLN A 225 -20.26 7.61 8.45
CA GLN A 225 -20.54 8.86 9.18
C GLN A 225 -21.30 9.87 8.32
N ASP A 226 -20.87 10.07 7.07
CA ASP A 226 -21.56 10.94 6.12
C ASP A 226 -22.96 10.42 5.79
N GLY A 227 -23.07 9.12 5.53
CA GLY A 227 -24.32 8.44 5.24
C GLY A 227 -25.30 8.49 6.41
N LEU A 228 -24.83 8.30 7.65
CA LEU A 228 -25.64 8.43 8.86
C LEU A 228 -26.28 9.83 8.98
N ARG A 229 -25.53 10.88 8.63
CA ARG A 229 -26.00 12.26 8.71
C ARG A 229 -27.04 12.61 7.65
N ILE A 230 -26.89 12.07 6.44
CA ILE A 230 -27.71 12.47 5.28
C ILE A 230 -28.84 11.46 5.01
N PHE A 231 -28.51 10.16 4.93
CA PHE A 231 -29.40 9.07 4.55
C PHE A 231 -29.08 7.75 5.30
N PRO A 232 -29.47 7.62 6.59
CA PRO A 232 -29.20 6.43 7.40
C PRO A 232 -30.11 5.28 6.96
N THR A 233 -29.75 4.58 5.88
CA THR A 233 -30.61 3.56 5.25
C THR A 233 -30.18 2.14 5.57
N LYS A 234 -31.11 1.18 5.39
CA LYS A 234 -30.76 -0.24 5.41
C LYS A 234 -29.64 -0.57 4.40
N MET A 235 -29.69 0.04 3.21
CA MET A 235 -28.64 -0.13 2.19
C MET A 235 -27.26 0.28 2.72
N LEU A 236 -27.17 1.40 3.45
CA LEU A 236 -25.92 1.81 4.08
C LEU A 236 -25.41 0.81 5.11
N ALA A 237 -26.29 0.26 5.95
CA ALA A 237 -25.93 -0.78 6.92
C ALA A 237 -25.40 -2.05 6.22
N ASP A 238 -26.10 -2.49 5.16
CA ASP A 238 -25.70 -3.63 4.34
C ASP A 238 -24.34 -3.39 3.65
N SER A 239 -24.04 -2.16 3.22
CA SER A 239 -22.74 -1.78 2.67
C SER A 239 -21.61 -1.86 3.71
N VAL A 240 -21.84 -1.34 4.91
CA VAL A 240 -20.86 -1.42 6.02
C VAL A 240 -20.58 -2.87 6.38
N ASP A 241 -21.62 -3.71 6.49
CA ASP A 241 -21.46 -5.12 6.79
C ASP A 241 -20.76 -5.90 5.67
N ARG A 242 -21.02 -5.55 4.41
CA ARG A 242 -20.31 -6.13 3.27
C ARG A 242 -18.82 -5.81 3.30
N ASP A 243 -18.45 -4.54 3.48
CA ASP A 243 -17.04 -4.13 3.55
C ASP A 243 -16.32 -4.79 4.73
N ARG A 244 -17.00 -4.93 5.89
CA ARG A 244 -16.47 -5.70 7.02
C ARG A 244 -16.24 -7.17 6.65
N GLY A 245 -17.21 -7.81 6.00
CA GLY A 245 -17.08 -9.20 5.54
C GLY A 245 -15.93 -9.41 4.55
N ILE A 246 -15.69 -8.44 3.65
CA ILE A 246 -14.51 -8.43 2.78
C ILE A 246 -13.23 -8.35 3.61
N ALA A 247 -13.17 -7.44 4.58
CA ALA A 247 -12.01 -7.30 5.46
C ALA A 247 -11.72 -8.59 6.26
N GLU A 248 -12.75 -9.27 6.76
CA GLU A 248 -12.65 -10.54 7.48
C GLU A 248 -12.14 -11.68 6.59
N ALA A 249 -12.65 -11.77 5.36
CA ALA A 249 -12.17 -12.74 4.38
C ALA A 249 -10.69 -12.52 4.06
N LEU A 250 -10.28 -11.26 3.86
CA LEU A 250 -8.88 -10.90 3.59
C LEU A 250 -7.99 -11.18 4.80
N ALA A 251 -8.42 -10.85 6.02
CA ALA A 251 -7.61 -11.08 7.23
C ALA A 251 -7.26 -12.57 7.44
N ASN A 252 -8.15 -13.46 7.03
CA ASN A 252 -7.98 -14.92 7.15
C ASN A 252 -7.34 -15.56 5.91
N GLU A 253 -7.02 -14.79 4.87
CA GLU A 253 -6.50 -15.33 3.62
C GLU A 253 -5.00 -15.65 3.72
N THR A 254 -4.66 -16.90 3.37
CA THR A 254 -3.29 -17.42 3.41
C THR A 254 -2.68 -17.60 2.01
N ARG A 255 -3.50 -17.56 0.96
CA ARG A 255 -3.04 -17.59 -0.42
C ARG A 255 -2.40 -16.26 -0.82
N CYS A 256 -1.58 -16.28 -1.85
CA CYS A 256 -0.97 -15.08 -2.41
C CYS A 256 -1.62 -14.65 -3.73
N ASP A 257 -2.34 -15.56 -4.40
CA ASP A 257 -3.28 -15.21 -5.46
C ASP A 257 -4.69 -15.02 -4.89
N VAL A 258 -5.16 -13.76 -4.88
CA VAL A 258 -6.44 -13.38 -4.27
C VAL A 258 -7.31 -12.62 -5.26
N ASN A 259 -8.60 -12.90 -5.25
CA ASN A 259 -9.60 -12.15 -6.01
C ASN A 259 -10.56 -11.50 -5.01
N ALA A 260 -10.17 -10.35 -4.47
CA ALA A 260 -11.01 -9.59 -3.58
C ALA A 260 -12.22 -9.01 -4.34
N GLY A 261 -13.40 -9.08 -3.73
CA GLY A 261 -14.60 -8.45 -4.28
C GLY A 261 -14.47 -6.92 -4.35
N SER A 262 -15.24 -6.30 -5.24
CA SER A 262 -15.39 -4.84 -5.26
C SER A 262 -16.13 -4.34 -4.01
N ASN A 263 -15.78 -3.15 -3.52
CA ASN A 263 -16.58 -2.47 -2.51
C ASN A 263 -17.83 -1.83 -3.13
N GLU A 264 -18.77 -1.39 -2.28
CA GLU A 264 -20.03 -0.75 -2.72
C GLU A 264 -19.84 0.63 -3.36
N LEU A 265 -18.71 1.29 -3.10
CA LEU A 265 -18.39 2.58 -3.71
C LEU A 265 -17.97 2.46 -5.19
N GLY A 266 -17.99 1.25 -5.76
CA GLY A 266 -17.54 1.00 -7.13
C GLY A 266 -16.04 1.24 -7.31
N VAL A 267 -15.29 1.36 -6.22
CA VAL A 267 -13.84 1.50 -6.26
C VAL A 267 -13.25 0.10 -6.31
N ASP A 268 -12.61 -0.21 -7.44
CA ASP A 268 -11.90 -1.47 -7.59
C ASP A 268 -10.67 -1.52 -6.67
N VAL A 269 -10.85 -2.05 -5.47
CA VAL A 269 -9.79 -2.34 -4.50
C VAL A 269 -9.09 -3.67 -4.77
N SER A 270 -9.57 -4.48 -5.73
CA SER A 270 -9.01 -5.80 -6.02
C SER A 270 -7.53 -5.73 -6.41
N THR A 271 -7.14 -4.66 -7.10
CA THR A 271 -5.74 -4.43 -7.51
C THR A 271 -4.85 -4.17 -6.29
N VAL A 272 -5.34 -3.43 -5.29
CA VAL A 272 -4.58 -3.16 -4.06
C VAL A 272 -4.35 -4.46 -3.28
N TRP A 273 -5.41 -5.25 -3.11
CA TRP A 273 -5.33 -6.51 -2.38
C TRP A 273 -4.43 -7.52 -3.10
N ARG A 274 -4.60 -7.71 -4.41
CA ARG A 274 -3.71 -8.57 -5.21
C ARG A 274 -2.23 -8.21 -5.02
N ARG A 275 -1.90 -6.92 -5.03
CA ARG A 275 -0.54 -6.44 -4.79
C ARG A 275 -0.06 -6.76 -3.37
N ALA A 276 -0.90 -6.54 -2.35
CA ALA A 276 -0.54 -6.77 -0.95
C ALA A 276 -0.29 -8.26 -0.65
N PHE A 277 -1.11 -9.16 -1.21
CA PHE A 277 -0.97 -10.60 -1.02
C PHE A 277 0.20 -11.17 -1.82
N ARG A 278 0.34 -10.79 -3.10
CA ARG A 278 1.51 -11.15 -3.91
C ARG A 278 2.83 -10.72 -3.27
N TYR A 279 2.84 -9.59 -2.57
CA TYR A 279 4.04 -9.09 -1.91
C TYR A 279 4.64 -10.05 -0.87
N ARG A 280 3.85 -10.97 -0.29
CA ARG A 280 4.37 -12.04 0.58
C ARG A 280 5.34 -12.93 -0.19
N ALA A 281 4.94 -13.44 -1.36
CA ALA A 281 5.81 -14.23 -2.24
C ALA A 281 7.02 -13.40 -2.74
N GLU A 282 6.82 -12.13 -3.12
CA GLU A 282 7.93 -11.28 -3.57
C GLU A 282 9.02 -11.13 -2.49
N ARG A 283 8.63 -10.99 -1.22
CA ARG A 283 9.57 -10.91 -0.09
C ARG A 283 10.36 -12.19 0.12
N GLU A 284 9.67 -13.32 0.09
CA GLU A 284 10.31 -14.63 0.16
C GLU A 284 11.28 -14.86 -1.02
N ALA A 285 10.91 -14.41 -2.22
CA ALA A 285 11.77 -14.46 -3.40
C ALA A 285 13.08 -13.71 -3.15
N THR A 286 13.00 -12.49 -2.62
CA THR A 286 14.16 -11.66 -2.30
C THR A 286 15.02 -12.29 -1.21
N SER A 287 14.42 -12.77 -0.12
CA SER A 287 15.13 -13.48 0.96
C SER A 287 15.86 -14.71 0.43
N ASN A 288 15.18 -15.57 -0.32
CA ASN A 288 15.77 -16.78 -0.89
C ASN A 288 16.86 -16.47 -1.93
N ALA A 289 16.70 -15.43 -2.73
CA ALA A 289 17.72 -14.99 -3.67
C ALA A 289 18.98 -14.51 -2.94
N LEU A 290 18.85 -13.71 -1.87
CA LEU A 290 19.99 -13.28 -1.06
C LEU A 290 20.70 -14.48 -0.42
N ARG A 291 19.96 -15.43 0.17
CA ARG A 291 20.51 -16.67 0.73
C ARG A 291 21.30 -17.47 -0.31
N ALA A 292 20.72 -17.68 -1.50
CA ALA A 292 21.37 -18.41 -2.58
C ALA A 292 22.65 -17.71 -3.08
N ARG A 293 22.68 -16.38 -3.13
CA ARG A 293 23.90 -15.59 -3.45
C ARG A 293 24.98 -15.73 -2.39
N GLU A 294 24.60 -15.86 -1.12
CA GLU A 294 25.50 -16.13 0.00
C GLU A 294 25.95 -17.61 0.08
N GLY A 295 25.50 -18.47 -0.84
CA GLY A 295 25.78 -19.91 -0.79
C GLY A 295 25.02 -20.67 0.30
N LYS A 296 24.00 -20.04 0.90
CA LYS A 296 23.13 -20.66 1.91
C LYS A 296 21.97 -21.42 1.25
N PRO A 297 21.46 -22.50 1.86
CA PRO A 297 20.28 -23.19 1.37
C PRO A 297 19.06 -22.25 1.40
N ILE A 298 18.18 -22.36 0.40
CA ILE A 298 16.90 -21.62 0.38
C ILE A 298 15.92 -22.18 1.41
N GLU A 299 14.87 -21.43 1.70
CA GLU A 299 13.68 -21.89 2.42
C GLU A 299 12.62 -22.33 1.39
N PRO A 300 12.38 -23.64 1.21
CA PRO A 300 11.46 -24.14 0.19
C PRO A 300 9.99 -23.91 0.56
N THR A 301 9.67 -23.85 1.84
CA THR A 301 8.31 -23.61 2.33
C THR A 301 7.95 -22.13 2.19
N SER A 302 6.81 -21.85 1.56
CA SER A 302 6.26 -20.49 1.48
C SER A 302 5.23 -20.24 2.59
N ARG A 303 5.04 -18.98 2.98
CA ARG A 303 3.89 -18.55 3.79
C ARG A 303 2.61 -18.45 2.96
N CYS A 304 2.74 -18.44 1.63
CA CYS A 304 1.63 -18.55 0.70
C CYS A 304 1.16 -20.01 0.65
N SER A 305 -0.08 -20.29 1.05
CA SER A 305 -0.60 -21.67 1.09
C SER A 305 -0.81 -22.31 -0.29
N ASP A 306 -0.74 -21.52 -1.36
CA ASP A 306 -0.94 -21.90 -2.76
C ASP A 306 0.37 -22.19 -3.51
N GLY A 307 1.55 -22.07 -2.89
CA GLY A 307 2.82 -22.34 -3.57
C GLY A 307 4.01 -22.63 -2.66
N ALA A 308 5.15 -22.88 -3.29
CA ALA A 308 6.42 -23.21 -2.65
C ALA A 308 7.59 -22.69 -3.49
N TRP A 309 8.80 -22.71 -2.93
CA TRP A 309 10.03 -22.29 -3.61
C TRP A 309 10.87 -23.47 -4.06
N THR A 310 11.42 -23.34 -5.27
CA THR A 310 12.36 -24.30 -5.86
C THR A 310 13.61 -23.57 -6.33
N PHE A 311 14.77 -24.22 -6.24
CA PHE A 311 16.04 -23.68 -6.71
C PHE A 311 16.87 -24.77 -7.38
N ASP A 312 17.22 -24.57 -8.66
CA ASP A 312 17.97 -25.55 -9.46
C ASP A 312 19.49 -25.34 -9.42
N GLY A 313 19.97 -24.43 -8.56
CA GLY A 313 21.38 -24.02 -8.49
C GLY A 313 21.67 -22.69 -9.19
N THR A 314 20.79 -22.24 -10.10
CA THR A 314 20.91 -20.98 -10.85
C THR A 314 19.65 -20.12 -10.78
N THR A 315 18.48 -20.75 -10.84
CA THR A 315 17.17 -20.12 -10.95
C THR A 315 16.32 -20.45 -9.74
N LEU A 316 15.83 -19.41 -9.07
CA LEU A 316 14.82 -19.49 -8.02
C LEU A 316 13.44 -19.33 -8.66
N ARG A 317 12.50 -20.23 -8.34
CA ARG A 317 11.15 -20.21 -8.90
C ARG A 317 10.10 -20.52 -7.84
N PHE A 318 9.03 -19.71 -7.84
CA PHE A 318 7.80 -20.03 -7.14
C PHE A 318 6.96 -21.02 -7.97
N THR A 319 6.43 -22.05 -7.33
CA THR A 319 5.73 -23.15 -8.03
C THR A 319 4.37 -22.76 -8.61
N HIS A 320 3.73 -21.74 -8.05
CA HIS A 320 2.41 -21.28 -8.47
C HIS A 320 2.51 -19.99 -9.28
N GLU A 321 1.76 -19.90 -10.38
CA GLU A 321 1.67 -18.67 -11.15
C GLU A 321 0.64 -17.75 -10.52
N ILE A 322 1.09 -16.65 -9.91
CA ILE A 322 0.21 -15.62 -9.38
C ILE A 322 -0.09 -14.62 -10.50
N ALA A 323 -1.38 -14.42 -10.79
CA ALA A 323 -1.82 -13.50 -11.84
C ALA A 323 -1.27 -12.08 -11.64
N THR A 324 -0.84 -11.45 -12.74
CA THR A 324 -0.47 -10.03 -12.78
C THR A 324 -1.50 -9.28 -13.61
N ALA A 325 -1.91 -8.09 -13.16
CA ALA A 325 -2.82 -7.24 -13.91
C ALA A 325 -2.02 -6.13 -14.60
N ALA A 326 -2.14 -6.02 -15.92
CA ALA A 326 -1.65 -4.85 -16.63
C ALA A 326 -2.32 -3.57 -16.06
N PRO A 327 -1.62 -2.41 -16.02
CA PRO A 327 -0.27 -2.17 -16.52
C PRO A 327 0.84 -2.52 -15.52
N ASP A 328 0.53 -3.16 -14.38
CA ASP A 328 1.51 -3.48 -13.35
C ASP A 328 2.57 -4.43 -13.90
N ARG A 329 3.85 -4.12 -13.65
CA ARG A 329 4.99 -4.97 -14.01
C ARG A 329 5.74 -5.31 -12.74
N PRO A 330 5.18 -6.21 -11.91
CA PRO A 330 5.76 -6.53 -10.62
C PRO A 330 7.07 -7.31 -10.78
N MET A 331 7.76 -7.48 -9.66
CA MET A 331 8.89 -8.39 -9.58
C MET A 331 8.46 -9.80 -10.06
N PRO A 332 9.23 -10.45 -10.95
CA PRO A 332 8.96 -11.82 -11.34
C PRO A 332 9.22 -12.76 -10.17
N LEU A 333 8.42 -13.82 -10.06
CA LEU A 333 8.64 -14.91 -9.09
C LEU A 333 9.55 -16.02 -9.65
N VAL A 334 10.31 -15.66 -10.68
CA VAL A 334 11.37 -16.47 -11.30
C VAL A 334 12.60 -15.57 -11.41
N LEU A 335 13.64 -15.87 -10.66
CA LEU A 335 14.85 -15.07 -10.55
C LEU A 335 16.07 -15.90 -10.95
N ARG A 336 16.88 -15.40 -11.88
CA ARG A 336 18.22 -15.92 -12.18
C ARG A 336 19.21 -15.30 -11.21
N VAL A 337 19.57 -16.09 -10.20
CA VAL A 337 20.36 -15.66 -9.03
C VAL A 337 21.86 -15.82 -9.30
N LYS A 338 22.25 -16.66 -10.26
CA LYS A 338 23.62 -16.76 -10.78
C LYS A 338 23.63 -16.45 -12.27
N PRO A 339 24.69 -15.80 -12.77
CA PRO A 339 24.86 -15.52 -14.20
C PRO A 339 25.03 -16.79 -15.04
#